data_AF-A0A7X9I4W9-F1
#
_entry.id   AF-A0A7X9I4W9-F1
#
_cell.length_a   1.000
_cell.length_b   1.000
_cell.length_c   1.000
_cell.angle_alpha   90.00
_cell.angle_beta   90.00
_cell.angle_gamma   90.00
#
_symmetry.space_group_name_H-M   'P 1'
#
loop_
_entity.id
_entity.type
_entity.pdbx_description
1 polymer ?
#
loop_
_entity_poly.entity_id
_entity_poly.type
_entity_poly.pdbx_seq_one_letter_code
_entity_poly.pdbx_strand_id
1 'polypeptide(L)'
;MKSAKTRKIIRIVAIIVAVMALVALIFYLSLKQLPVRVLTEYSFDTLWEEGTTMHDCAECHDTKEEFHTCSTCHDEHGSVELPNLSFYNMIELTGDVKEVTFIPWNHFFNSYSALPNTFITVDEFMTKWEISDYESITLYTRDGEFVTINKSDITTNAMFLPYEDGIRFASDDLHESTWAKGIAKIIIVGKEKPLQIGDESTSIGRLLLGKTTSISIEEAKVMFRNEEDGVTREAFTSGRVEGVAMDDLLDLDRYQDIAFTLQNGEKVVLPVDTVREAVLTKQNASVVLVIPDQGRSDWVFDIVRVEGN
;
A
#
# COMPACT_ATOMS: atom_id res chain seq x y z
N MET A 1 -0.99 2.26 -74.87
CA MET A 1 -0.78 0.95 -74.22
C MET A 1 0.67 0.84 -73.75
N LYS A 2 0.97 0.91 -72.43
CA LYS A 2 2.34 0.64 -71.94
C LYS A 2 2.70 -0.82 -72.26
N SER A 3 3.81 -1.03 -72.98
CA SER A 3 4.32 -2.33 -73.42
C SER A 3 4.33 -3.35 -72.27
N ALA A 4 4.02 -4.61 -72.55
CA ALA A 4 4.07 -5.71 -71.57
C ALA A 4 5.42 -5.77 -70.83
N LYS A 5 6.50 -5.34 -71.49
CA LYS A 5 7.84 -5.23 -70.92
C LYS A 5 7.91 -4.18 -69.80
N THR A 6 7.27 -3.03 -69.97
CA THR A 6 7.21 -1.95 -68.96
C THR A 6 6.43 -2.38 -67.72
N ARG A 7 5.34 -3.14 -67.86
CA ARG A 7 4.60 -3.69 -66.71
C ARG A 7 5.41 -4.72 -65.93
N LYS A 8 6.21 -5.55 -66.62
CA LYS A 8 7.07 -6.55 -65.98
C LYS A 8 8.20 -5.90 -65.18
N ILE A 9 8.82 -4.84 -65.73
CA ILE A 9 9.85 -4.06 -65.03
C ILE A 9 9.27 -3.39 -63.78
N ILE A 10 8.09 -2.75 -63.88
CA ILE A 10 7.44 -2.11 -62.72
C ILE A 10 7.15 -3.12 -61.61
N ARG A 11 6.69 -4.34 -61.94
CA ARG A 11 6.45 -5.40 -60.94
C ARG A 11 7.73 -5.85 -60.24
N ILE A 12 8.82 -6.03 -60.98
CA ILE A 12 10.11 -6.43 -60.41
C ILE A 12 10.63 -5.35 -59.46
N VAL A 13 10.58 -4.09 -59.89
CA VAL A 13 10.97 -2.96 -59.03
C VAL A 13 10.11 -2.88 -57.78
N ALA A 14 8.79 -3.06 -57.91
CA ALA A 14 7.88 -3.05 -56.76
C ALA A 14 8.20 -4.17 -55.75
N ILE A 15 8.53 -5.38 -56.22
CA ILE A 15 8.92 -6.50 -55.34
C ILE A 15 10.23 -6.19 -54.61
N ILE A 16 11.23 -5.66 -55.32
CA ILE A 16 12.53 -5.31 -54.70
C ILE A 16 12.33 -4.24 -53.61
N VAL A 17 11.54 -3.21 -53.90
CA VAL A 17 11.20 -2.17 -52.92
C VAL A 17 10.47 -2.76 -51.71
N ALA A 18 9.53 -3.68 -51.93
CA ALA A 18 8.82 -4.35 -50.84
C ALA A 18 9.74 -5.19 -49.95
N VAL A 19 10.70 -5.92 -50.53
CA VAL A 19 11.68 -6.71 -49.76
C VAL A 19 12.61 -5.80 -48.97
N MET A 20 13.12 -4.72 -49.56
CA MET A 20 13.97 -3.77 -48.84
C MET A 20 13.23 -3.10 -47.68
N ALA A 21 11.96 -2.73 -47.88
CA ALA A 21 11.12 -2.19 -46.82
C ALA A 21 10.94 -3.20 -45.67
N LEU A 22 10.76 -4.48 -45.98
CA LEU A 22 10.64 -5.54 -44.97
C LEU A 22 11.93 -5.73 -44.15
N VAL A 23 13.09 -5.73 -44.82
CA VAL A 23 14.39 -5.86 -44.13
C VAL A 23 14.67 -4.65 -43.24
N ALA A 24 14.41 -3.45 -43.74
CA ALA A 24 14.55 -2.23 -42.94
C ALA A 24 13.61 -2.24 -41.72
N LEU A 25 12.39 -2.74 -41.87
CA LEU A 25 11.44 -2.91 -40.78
C LEU A 25 11.96 -3.89 -39.73
N ILE A 26 12.48 -5.05 -40.13
CA ILE A 26 13.07 -6.04 -39.21
C ILE A 26 14.26 -5.42 -38.45
N PHE A 27 15.17 -4.75 -39.15
CA PHE A 27 16.34 -4.13 -38.52
C PHE A 27 15.95 -3.03 -37.54
N TYR A 28 14.96 -2.20 -37.90
CA TYR A 28 14.40 -1.19 -37.02
C TYR A 28 13.78 -1.78 -35.76
N LEU A 29 13.10 -2.92 -35.87
CA LEU A 29 12.53 -3.64 -34.73
C LEU A 29 13.64 -4.27 -33.85
N SER A 30 14.73 -4.76 -34.46
CA SER A 30 15.86 -5.39 -33.75
C SER A 30 16.79 -4.41 -33.03
N LEU A 31 16.90 -3.15 -33.49
CA LEU A 31 17.66 -2.10 -32.79
C LEU A 31 17.21 -1.88 -31.34
N LYS A 32 15.98 -2.29 -31.00
CA LYS A 32 15.42 -2.17 -29.65
C LYS A 32 15.67 -3.40 -28.76
N GLN A 33 16.33 -4.44 -29.24
CA GLN A 33 16.57 -5.67 -28.50
C GLN A 33 18.04 -5.79 -28.06
N LEU A 34 18.26 -6.46 -26.93
CA LEU A 34 19.60 -6.92 -26.53
C LEU A 34 20.07 -8.00 -27.51
N PRO A 35 21.37 -8.06 -27.87
CA PRO A 35 22.50 -7.37 -27.25
C PRO A 35 22.90 -6.04 -27.91
N VAL A 36 22.19 -5.62 -28.97
CA VAL A 36 22.57 -4.46 -29.79
C VAL A 36 22.60 -3.19 -28.94
N ARG A 37 21.65 -3.03 -28.00
CA ARG A 37 21.61 -1.88 -27.09
C ARG A 37 22.90 -1.72 -26.27
N VAL A 38 23.51 -2.80 -25.79
CA VAL A 38 24.75 -2.73 -24.99
C VAL A 38 25.88 -2.10 -25.80
N LEU A 39 25.99 -2.47 -27.08
CA LEU A 39 27.02 -1.96 -27.97
C LEU A 39 26.73 -0.54 -28.50
N THR A 40 25.47 -0.10 -28.47
CA THR A 40 25.08 1.23 -28.97
C THR A 40 24.92 2.28 -27.87
N GLU A 41 24.65 1.87 -26.64
CA GLU A 41 24.37 2.79 -25.51
C GLU A 41 25.62 3.03 -24.65
N TYR A 42 26.62 2.14 -24.66
CA TYR A 42 27.84 2.27 -23.85
C TYR A 42 29.08 2.46 -24.73
N SER A 43 30.06 3.22 -24.23
CA SER A 43 31.33 3.46 -24.93
C SER A 43 32.24 2.23 -24.89
N PHE A 44 33.11 2.08 -25.89
CA PHE A 44 34.04 0.95 -25.96
C PHE A 44 35.00 0.91 -24.77
N ASP A 45 35.54 2.06 -24.37
CA ASP A 45 36.50 2.14 -23.27
C ASP A 45 35.86 1.70 -21.95
N THR A 46 34.59 2.07 -21.71
CA THR A 46 33.82 1.64 -20.54
C THR A 46 33.63 0.12 -20.53
N LEU A 47 33.23 -0.47 -21.66
CA LEU A 47 33.03 -1.92 -21.75
C LEU A 47 34.34 -2.69 -21.55
N TRP A 48 35.46 -2.12 -22.00
CA TRP A 48 36.78 -2.72 -21.87
C TRP A 48 37.29 -2.71 -20.42
N GLU A 49 37.13 -1.58 -19.74
CA GLU A 49 37.53 -1.41 -18.34
C GLU A 49 36.71 -2.32 -17.40
N GLU A 50 35.39 -2.35 -17.58
CA GLU A 50 34.51 -3.23 -16.81
C GLU A 50 34.81 -4.72 -17.07
N GLY A 51 35.04 -5.09 -18.34
CA GLY A 51 35.40 -6.45 -18.70
C GLY A 51 36.71 -6.93 -18.07
N THR A 52 37.71 -6.05 -17.99
CA THR A 52 39.01 -6.36 -17.37
C THR A 52 38.85 -6.50 -15.85
N THR A 53 38.15 -5.57 -15.22
CA THR A 53 37.91 -5.57 -13.77
C THR A 53 37.13 -6.80 -13.32
N MET A 54 36.07 -7.18 -14.05
CA MET A 54 35.31 -8.40 -13.77
C MET A 54 36.16 -9.66 -13.94
N HIS A 55 37.11 -9.67 -14.87
CA HIS A 55 38.00 -10.80 -15.08
C HIS A 55 38.99 -10.98 -13.92
N ASP A 56 39.60 -9.89 -13.46
CA ASP A 56 40.57 -9.93 -12.36
C ASP A 56 39.89 -10.33 -11.04
N CYS A 57 38.67 -9.84 -10.78
CA CYS A 57 37.90 -10.25 -9.60
C CYS A 57 37.55 -11.75 -9.62
N ALA A 58 37.35 -12.34 -10.81
CA ALA A 58 36.97 -13.75 -10.96
C ALA A 58 38.11 -14.72 -10.61
N GLU A 59 39.34 -14.22 -10.50
CA GLU A 59 40.49 -15.04 -10.11
C GLU A 59 40.45 -15.43 -8.62
N CYS A 60 39.90 -14.55 -7.78
CA CYS A 60 39.85 -14.71 -6.33
C CYS A 60 38.44 -14.98 -5.80
N HIS A 61 37.42 -14.72 -6.62
CA HIS A 61 36.01 -14.81 -6.23
C HIS A 61 35.25 -15.77 -7.15
N ASP A 62 34.37 -16.59 -6.56
CA ASP A 62 33.50 -17.45 -7.36
C ASP A 62 32.46 -16.57 -8.08
N THR A 63 32.58 -16.48 -9.40
CA THR A 63 31.71 -15.66 -10.24
C THR A 63 30.22 -16.02 -10.17
N LYS A 64 29.88 -17.20 -9.62
CA LYS A 64 28.49 -17.62 -9.44
C LYS A 64 27.91 -17.25 -8.09
N GLU A 65 28.74 -17.12 -7.06
CA GLU A 65 28.27 -16.88 -5.69
C GLU A 65 28.57 -15.46 -5.21
N GLU A 66 29.64 -14.83 -5.68
CA GLU A 66 30.17 -13.57 -5.10
C GLU A 66 30.04 -12.36 -6.04
N PHE A 67 29.77 -12.59 -7.32
CA PHE A 67 29.52 -11.51 -8.28
C PHE A 67 28.07 -11.09 -8.22
N HIS A 68 27.85 -9.86 -7.76
CA HIS A 68 26.53 -9.27 -7.71
C HIS A 68 26.09 -8.92 -9.14
N THR A 69 24.87 -9.29 -9.49
CA THR A 69 24.19 -8.93 -10.74
C THR A 69 23.18 -7.82 -10.45
N CYS A 70 22.52 -7.27 -11.48
CA CYS A 70 21.34 -6.41 -11.23
C CYS A 70 20.31 -7.11 -10.33
N SER A 71 20.22 -8.45 -10.40
CA SER A 71 19.36 -9.22 -9.50
C SER A 71 19.80 -9.12 -8.04
N THR A 72 21.07 -8.96 -7.72
CA THR A 72 21.54 -8.89 -6.32
C THR A 72 21.22 -7.52 -5.67
N CYS A 73 21.36 -6.39 -6.38
CA CYS A 73 20.90 -5.08 -5.87
C CYS A 73 19.36 -4.90 -5.88
N HIS A 74 18.64 -5.52 -6.83
CA HIS A 74 17.18 -5.42 -6.91
C HIS A 74 16.45 -6.46 -6.06
N ASP A 75 17.06 -7.62 -5.80
CA ASP A 75 16.43 -8.74 -5.10
C ASP A 75 16.85 -8.83 -3.61
N GLU A 76 17.99 -8.25 -3.17
CA GLU A 76 18.42 -8.36 -1.77
C GLU A 76 17.97 -7.22 -0.84
N HIS A 77 17.62 -6.04 -1.38
CA HIS A 77 17.14 -4.90 -0.57
C HIS A 77 15.77 -4.35 -0.96
N GLY A 78 15.15 -4.87 -2.04
CA GLY A 78 13.72 -4.71 -2.29
C GLY A 78 13.18 -3.30 -2.56
N SER A 79 14.00 -2.31 -2.94
CA SER A 79 13.50 -1.04 -3.48
C SER A 79 13.61 -1.06 -5.01
N VAL A 80 12.49 -1.29 -5.69
CA VAL A 80 12.44 -1.20 -7.15
C VAL A 80 11.87 0.17 -7.53
N GLU A 81 12.56 0.92 -8.40
CA GLU A 81 12.01 2.05 -9.15
C GLU A 81 12.19 1.79 -10.65
N LEU A 82 11.12 1.41 -11.33
CA LEU A 82 11.05 1.19 -12.78
C LEU A 82 10.31 2.36 -13.43
N PRO A 83 10.83 2.95 -14.52
CA PRO A 83 10.11 3.99 -15.25
C PRO A 83 8.75 3.47 -15.75
N ASN A 84 7.66 4.15 -15.37
CA ASN A 84 6.24 3.80 -15.61
C ASN A 84 5.61 2.75 -14.68
N LEU A 85 6.13 2.57 -13.46
CA LEU A 85 5.48 1.81 -12.40
C LEU A 85 5.40 2.65 -11.11
N SER A 86 4.29 2.55 -10.37
CA SER A 86 4.20 3.15 -9.02
C SER A 86 4.60 2.13 -7.96
N PHE A 87 5.51 2.54 -7.08
CA PHE A 87 6.08 1.68 -6.05
C PHE A 87 5.33 1.83 -4.74
N TYR A 88 4.45 0.85 -4.48
CA TYR A 88 3.83 0.54 -3.20
C TYR A 88 3.19 1.72 -2.44
N ASN A 89 2.07 2.20 -2.97
CA ASN A 89 1.12 2.94 -2.16
C ASN A 89 0.03 1.97 -1.65
N MET A 90 -0.07 1.81 -0.33
CA MET A 90 -1.06 0.96 0.30
C MET A 90 -2.16 1.85 0.87
N ILE A 91 -3.41 1.51 0.57
CA ILE A 91 -4.58 2.11 1.22
C ILE A 91 -4.97 1.20 2.37
N GLU A 92 -4.98 1.73 3.59
CA GLU A 92 -5.50 1.03 4.76
C GLU A 92 -7.03 1.01 4.71
N LEU A 93 -7.63 -0.17 4.64
CA LEU A 93 -9.06 -0.39 4.81
C LEU A 93 -9.30 -0.86 6.25
N THR A 94 -10.01 -0.04 7.04
CA THR A 94 -10.19 -0.25 8.49
C THR A 94 -11.60 0.16 8.96
N GLY A 95 -11.81 0.14 10.28
CA GLY A 95 -13.10 0.40 10.91
C GLY A 95 -13.96 -0.86 11.03
N ASP A 96 -15.23 -0.78 10.65
CA ASP A 96 -16.19 -1.87 10.78
C ASP A 96 -16.12 -2.86 9.59
N VAL A 97 -14.90 -3.29 9.31
CA VAL A 97 -14.58 -4.36 8.36
C VAL A 97 -14.22 -5.64 9.11
N LYS A 98 -14.26 -6.79 8.44
CA LYS A 98 -13.88 -8.07 9.07
C LYS A 98 -12.42 -8.08 9.54
N GLU A 99 -11.52 -7.54 8.72
CA GLU A 99 -10.09 -7.47 9.00
C GLU A 99 -9.47 -6.20 8.40
N VAL A 100 -8.57 -5.55 9.14
CA VAL A 100 -7.77 -4.43 8.62
C VAL A 100 -6.93 -4.93 7.47
N THR A 101 -7.09 -4.33 6.30
CA THR A 101 -6.39 -4.75 5.08
C THR A 101 -5.61 -3.58 4.51
N PHE A 102 -4.33 -3.81 4.20
CA PHE A 102 -3.53 -2.86 3.42
C PHE A 102 -3.63 -3.25 1.95
N ILE A 103 -4.33 -2.44 1.17
CA ILE A 103 -4.65 -2.72 -0.23
C ILE A 103 -3.66 -1.95 -1.12
N PRO A 104 -2.82 -2.64 -1.93
CA PRO A 104 -2.04 -1.95 -2.96
C PRO A 104 -2.98 -1.18 -3.87
N TRP A 105 -2.70 0.10 -4.09
CA TRP A 105 -3.60 0.99 -4.84
C TRP A 105 -3.95 0.44 -6.24
N ASN A 106 -3.00 -0.22 -6.90
CA ASN A 106 -3.21 -0.87 -8.21
C ASN A 106 -4.17 -2.07 -8.13
N HIS A 107 -4.34 -2.70 -6.97
CA HIS A 107 -5.28 -3.80 -6.75
C HIS A 107 -6.74 -3.33 -6.67
N PHE A 108 -6.99 -2.02 -6.56
CA PHE A 108 -8.35 -1.49 -6.69
C PHE A 108 -8.91 -1.82 -8.09
N PHE A 109 -8.06 -1.71 -9.13
CA PHE A 109 -8.48 -1.78 -10.51
C PHE A 109 -8.20 -3.15 -11.14
N ASN A 110 -9.17 -3.69 -11.87
CA ASN A 110 -9.03 -5.02 -12.49
C ASN A 110 -8.05 -5.03 -13.68
N SER A 111 -7.73 -3.89 -14.30
CA SER A 111 -6.71 -3.78 -15.35
C SER A 111 -6.21 -2.34 -15.53
N TYR A 112 -4.92 -2.12 -15.28
CA TYR A 112 -4.23 -0.87 -15.58
C TYR A 112 -3.93 -0.68 -17.08
N SER A 113 -3.99 -1.77 -17.84
CA SER A 113 -3.72 -1.79 -19.28
C SER A 113 -4.90 -1.33 -20.14
N ALA A 114 -6.08 -1.15 -19.54
CA ALA A 114 -7.33 -0.83 -20.25
C ALA A 114 -7.55 0.67 -20.50
N LEU A 115 -6.51 1.52 -20.38
CA LEU A 115 -6.63 2.96 -20.60
C LEU A 115 -7.21 3.29 -21.99
N PRO A 116 -8.14 4.28 -22.09
CA PRO A 116 -8.74 5.08 -21.02
C PRO A 116 -9.93 4.40 -20.29
N ASN A 117 -10.36 4.95 -19.14
CA ASN A 117 -11.50 4.53 -18.29
C ASN A 117 -11.23 3.43 -17.26
N THR A 118 -10.06 3.42 -16.62
CA THR A 118 -9.80 2.58 -15.45
C THR A 118 -10.44 3.21 -14.21
N PHE A 119 -11.50 2.59 -13.67
CA PHE A 119 -12.12 2.94 -12.39
C PHE A 119 -12.74 1.70 -11.73
N ILE A 120 -13.15 1.83 -10.48
CA ILE A 120 -14.04 0.88 -9.79
C ILE A 120 -15.13 1.70 -9.10
N THR A 121 -16.40 1.31 -9.25
CA THR A 121 -17.49 1.99 -8.52
C THR A 121 -17.38 1.69 -7.03
N VAL A 122 -17.96 2.55 -6.18
CA VAL A 122 -17.99 2.28 -4.74
C VAL A 122 -18.71 0.96 -4.45
N ASP A 123 -19.82 0.66 -5.13
CA ASP A 123 -20.55 -0.59 -4.93
C ASP A 123 -19.73 -1.84 -5.31
N GLU A 124 -18.98 -1.78 -6.41
CA GLU A 124 -18.05 -2.86 -6.78
C GLU A 124 -16.92 -3.01 -5.76
N PHE A 125 -16.37 -1.90 -5.27
CA PHE A 125 -15.35 -1.92 -4.20
C PHE A 125 -15.90 -2.59 -2.94
N MET A 126 -17.10 -2.18 -2.50
CA MET A 126 -17.76 -2.76 -1.34
C MET A 126 -18.00 -4.27 -1.51
N THR A 127 -18.49 -4.67 -2.68
CA THR A 127 -18.71 -6.10 -3.00
C THR A 127 -17.39 -6.87 -3.00
N LYS A 128 -16.34 -6.32 -3.62
CA LYS A 128 -15.02 -6.94 -3.73
C LYS A 128 -14.36 -7.20 -2.37
N TRP A 129 -14.61 -6.32 -1.40
CA TRP A 129 -14.07 -6.44 -0.04
C TRP A 129 -15.11 -6.93 0.98
N GLU A 130 -16.21 -7.52 0.50
CA GLU A 130 -17.25 -8.17 1.32
C GLU A 130 -17.90 -7.23 2.36
N ILE A 131 -18.10 -5.96 2.01
CA ILE A 131 -18.74 -4.93 2.85
C ILE A 131 -20.20 -4.73 2.40
N SER A 132 -21.16 -5.37 3.06
CA SER A 132 -22.59 -5.27 2.69
C SER A 132 -23.37 -4.18 3.44
N ASP A 133 -23.08 -4.00 4.74
CA ASP A 133 -23.94 -3.28 5.69
C ASP A 133 -23.25 -2.12 6.40
N TYR A 134 -22.82 -1.15 5.60
CA TYR A 134 -22.24 0.11 6.07
C TYR A 134 -23.28 1.27 6.15
N GLU A 135 -22.98 2.25 7.00
CA GLU A 135 -23.67 3.54 7.14
C GLU A 135 -22.95 4.66 6.41
N SER A 136 -21.63 4.71 6.49
CA SER A 136 -20.81 5.73 5.83
C SER A 136 -19.41 5.20 5.52
N ILE A 137 -18.74 5.92 4.62
CA ILE A 137 -17.32 5.78 4.35
C ILE A 137 -16.61 7.07 4.71
N THR A 138 -15.43 6.98 5.30
CA THR A 138 -14.54 8.13 5.46
C THR A 138 -13.24 7.88 4.73
N LEU A 139 -12.85 8.83 3.89
CA LEU A 139 -11.67 8.79 3.04
C LEU A 139 -10.65 9.77 3.61
N TYR A 140 -9.54 9.25 4.12
CA TYR A 140 -8.41 10.04 4.61
C TYR A 140 -7.34 10.14 3.53
N THR A 141 -6.89 11.35 3.26
CA THR A 141 -5.88 11.67 2.25
C THR A 141 -4.50 11.86 2.89
N ARG A 142 -3.46 11.73 2.07
CA ARG A 142 -2.06 11.85 2.54
C ARG A 142 -1.69 13.23 3.07
N ASP A 143 -2.40 14.26 2.64
CA ASP A 143 -2.23 15.64 3.10
C ASP A 143 -3.02 15.98 4.37
N GLY A 144 -3.71 14.99 4.96
CA GLY A 144 -4.37 15.11 6.26
C GLY A 144 -5.82 15.60 6.18
N GLU A 145 -6.40 15.72 4.99
CA GLU A 145 -7.82 15.96 4.81
C GLU A 145 -8.62 14.66 4.97
N PHE A 146 -9.91 14.80 5.26
CA PHE A 146 -10.83 13.67 5.23
C PHE A 146 -12.21 14.08 4.73
N VAL A 147 -12.88 13.14 4.06
CA VAL A 147 -14.25 13.29 3.58
C VAL A 147 -15.06 12.10 4.06
N THR A 148 -16.15 12.37 4.78
CA THR A 148 -17.15 11.36 5.16
C THR A 148 -18.36 11.46 4.25
N ILE A 149 -18.80 10.33 3.71
CA ILE A 149 -19.94 10.24 2.80
C ILE A 149 -20.90 9.17 3.34
N ASN A 150 -22.16 9.54 3.56
CA ASN A 150 -23.17 8.58 3.99
C ASN A 150 -23.55 7.66 2.83
N LYS A 151 -23.94 6.43 3.13
CA LYS A 151 -24.42 5.45 2.14
C LYS A 151 -25.57 6.00 1.29
N SER A 152 -26.42 6.87 1.85
CA SER A 152 -27.52 7.51 1.10
C SER A 152 -27.05 8.46 0.01
N ASP A 153 -25.83 8.99 0.12
CA ASP A 153 -25.25 9.98 -0.79
C ASP A 153 -24.29 9.32 -1.80
N ILE A 154 -24.02 8.02 -1.64
CA ILE A 154 -23.27 7.21 -2.60
C ILE A 154 -24.22 6.76 -3.71
N THR A 155 -24.09 7.36 -4.90
CA THR A 155 -24.84 7.01 -6.10
C THR A 155 -24.06 6.02 -6.96
N THR A 156 -24.68 5.53 -8.04
CA THR A 156 -24.03 4.67 -9.03
C THR A 156 -22.87 5.34 -9.77
N ASN A 157 -22.75 6.66 -9.70
CA ASN A 157 -21.67 7.44 -10.32
C ASN A 157 -20.47 7.63 -9.38
N ALA A 158 -20.59 7.23 -8.12
CA ALA A 158 -19.50 7.29 -7.16
C ALA A 158 -18.43 6.24 -7.48
N MET A 159 -17.18 6.67 -7.67
CA MET A 159 -16.11 5.80 -8.14
C MET A 159 -14.76 6.16 -7.52
N PHE A 160 -13.91 5.14 -7.40
CA PHE A 160 -12.48 5.31 -7.21
C PHE A 160 -11.78 5.29 -8.56
N LEU A 161 -10.85 6.22 -8.77
CA LEU A 161 -10.05 6.33 -9.97
C LEU A 161 -8.56 6.31 -9.64
N PRO A 162 -7.70 5.89 -10.57
CA PRO A 162 -6.28 6.12 -10.48
C PRO A 162 -5.92 7.59 -10.23
N TYR A 163 -4.92 7.82 -9.40
CA TYR A 163 -4.36 9.14 -9.13
C TYR A 163 -2.83 9.03 -9.01
N GLU A 164 -2.10 10.13 -9.24
CA GLU A 164 -0.62 10.14 -9.23
C GLU A 164 -0.05 9.55 -7.93
N ASP A 165 -0.66 9.90 -6.80
CA ASP A 165 -0.27 9.47 -5.46
C ASP A 165 -1.26 8.45 -4.86
N GLY A 166 -1.77 7.52 -5.67
CA GLY A 166 -2.61 6.40 -5.23
C GLY A 166 -3.96 6.36 -5.92
N ILE A 167 -5.03 6.57 -5.15
CA ILE A 167 -6.40 6.63 -5.70
C ILE A 167 -7.07 7.96 -5.34
N ARG A 168 -8.05 8.34 -6.15
CA ARG A 168 -8.98 9.42 -5.85
C ARG A 168 -10.41 8.90 -5.80
N PHE A 169 -11.26 9.56 -5.04
CA PHE A 169 -12.69 9.43 -5.13
C PHE A 169 -13.26 10.54 -6.05
N ALA A 170 -14.32 10.23 -6.77
CA ALA A 170 -15.13 11.23 -7.47
C ALA A 170 -16.58 10.75 -7.59
N SER A 171 -17.50 11.71 -7.66
CA SER A 171 -18.89 11.48 -8.01
C SER A 171 -19.47 12.76 -8.61
N ASP A 172 -20.01 12.68 -9.83
CA ASP A 172 -20.67 13.82 -10.49
C ASP A 172 -21.95 14.28 -9.76
N ASP A 173 -22.44 13.48 -8.81
CA ASP A 173 -23.62 13.79 -8.00
C ASP A 173 -23.26 14.49 -6.66
N LEU A 174 -21.96 14.66 -6.36
CA LEU A 174 -21.48 15.33 -5.15
C LEU A 174 -20.66 16.56 -5.48
N HIS A 175 -20.59 17.50 -4.53
CA HIS A 175 -19.76 18.70 -4.67
C HIS A 175 -18.28 18.32 -4.86
N GLU A 176 -17.56 19.02 -5.73
CA GLU A 176 -16.16 18.70 -6.10
C GLU A 176 -15.19 18.66 -4.90
N SER A 177 -15.48 19.40 -3.83
CA SER A 177 -14.69 19.36 -2.58
C SER A 177 -14.75 18.01 -1.86
N THR A 178 -15.70 17.15 -2.21
CA THR A 178 -15.78 15.77 -1.68
C THR A 178 -14.87 14.80 -2.45
N TRP A 179 -14.29 15.23 -3.58
CA TRP A 179 -13.47 14.39 -4.45
C TRP A 179 -12.06 14.25 -3.89
N ALA A 180 -11.93 13.44 -2.83
CA ALA A 180 -10.68 13.17 -2.13
C ALA A 180 -9.59 12.64 -3.08
N LYS A 181 -8.38 13.19 -2.98
CA LYS A 181 -7.21 12.83 -3.81
C LYS A 181 -6.13 12.23 -2.94
N GLY A 182 -5.38 11.25 -3.48
CA GLY A 182 -4.29 10.62 -2.72
C GLY A 182 -4.79 9.95 -1.45
N ILE A 183 -5.87 9.18 -1.55
CA ILE A 183 -6.46 8.47 -0.42
C ILE A 183 -5.45 7.45 0.11
N ALA A 184 -5.20 7.49 1.42
CA ALA A 184 -4.30 6.60 2.14
C ALA A 184 -5.02 5.66 3.12
N LYS A 185 -6.21 6.06 3.60
CA LYS A 185 -7.01 5.26 4.53
C LYS A 185 -8.49 5.40 4.21
N ILE A 186 -9.21 4.28 4.27
CA ILE A 186 -10.66 4.19 4.13
C ILE A 186 -11.19 3.57 5.42
N ILE A 187 -12.00 4.34 6.15
CA ILE A 187 -12.67 3.88 7.36
C ILE A 187 -14.12 3.59 7.02
N ILE A 188 -14.54 2.33 7.22
CA ILE A 188 -15.93 1.91 7.07
C ILE A 188 -16.63 2.05 8.43
N VAL A 189 -17.83 2.63 8.43
CA VAL A 189 -18.73 2.59 9.58
C VAL A 189 -19.89 1.67 9.26
N GLY A 190 -20.08 0.65 10.07
CA GLY A 190 -21.15 -0.35 9.97
C GLY A 190 -22.44 0.10 10.64
N LYS A 191 -23.57 -0.51 10.28
CA LYS A 191 -24.85 -0.26 10.98
C LYS A 191 -24.84 -0.80 12.40
N GLU A 192 -24.21 -1.95 12.60
CA GLU A 192 -24.12 -2.57 13.91
C GLU A 192 -23.23 -1.76 14.85
N LYS A 193 -23.48 -1.96 16.15
CA LYS A 193 -22.76 -1.32 17.24
C LYS A 193 -22.27 -2.38 18.23
N PRO A 194 -21.30 -3.22 17.82
CA PRO A 194 -20.89 -4.40 18.60
C PRO A 194 -20.00 -4.06 19.79
N LEU A 195 -19.52 -2.81 19.91
CA LEU A 195 -18.63 -2.36 20.97
C LEU A 195 -19.42 -1.52 21.98
N GLN A 196 -19.22 -1.77 23.26
CA GLN A 196 -19.84 -1.00 24.34
C GLN A 196 -18.78 -0.22 25.12
N ILE A 197 -18.90 1.10 25.21
CA ILE A 197 -18.02 1.96 26.02
C ILE A 197 -18.87 2.57 27.14
N GLY A 198 -18.67 2.12 28.39
CA GLY A 198 -19.56 2.46 29.50
C GLY A 198 -21.02 2.08 29.17
N ASP A 199 -21.90 3.07 29.15
CA ASP A 199 -23.32 2.91 28.81
C ASP A 199 -23.64 3.15 27.31
N GLU A 200 -22.65 3.55 26.50
CA GLU A 200 -22.84 3.81 25.07
C GLU A 200 -22.51 2.61 24.18
N SER A 201 -23.46 2.19 23.34
CA SER A 201 -23.20 1.24 22.26
C SER A 201 -22.68 1.96 21.01
N THR A 202 -21.56 1.49 20.48
CA THR A 202 -20.81 2.07 19.37
C THR A 202 -20.10 1.00 18.54
N SER A 203 -19.21 1.40 17.64
CA SER A 203 -18.35 0.51 16.86
C SER A 203 -16.95 1.12 16.71
N ILE A 204 -15.96 0.30 16.42
CA ILE A 204 -14.58 0.80 16.25
C ILE A 204 -14.48 1.76 15.07
N GLY A 205 -15.23 1.52 13.99
CA GLY A 205 -15.32 2.45 12.86
C GLY A 205 -15.79 3.85 13.28
N ARG A 206 -16.82 3.95 14.14
CA ARG A 206 -17.32 5.23 14.65
C ARG A 206 -16.31 5.94 15.55
N LEU A 207 -15.68 5.19 16.43
CA LEU A 207 -14.66 5.72 17.34
C LEU A 207 -13.47 6.31 16.56
N LEU A 208 -13.01 5.63 15.51
CA LEU A 208 -11.90 6.08 14.67
C LEU A 208 -12.21 7.31 13.79
N LEU A 209 -13.46 7.76 13.71
CA LEU A 209 -13.81 9.05 13.09
C LEU A 209 -13.66 10.22 14.06
N GLY A 210 -13.59 9.95 15.36
CA GLY A 210 -13.42 10.94 16.41
C GLY A 210 -11.96 11.39 16.54
N LYS A 211 -11.64 11.95 17.71
CA LYS A 211 -10.27 12.30 18.06
C LYS A 211 -9.44 11.02 18.20
N THR A 212 -8.38 10.91 17.41
CA THR A 212 -7.38 9.85 17.52
C THR A 212 -6.08 10.39 18.11
N THR A 213 -5.33 9.50 18.74
CA THR A 213 -3.97 9.71 19.20
C THR A 213 -3.08 8.66 18.56
N SER A 214 -1.87 9.06 18.20
CA SER A 214 -0.86 8.13 17.71
C SER A 214 0.25 7.95 18.72
N ILE A 215 0.54 6.69 19.06
CA ILE A 215 1.56 6.29 20.01
C ILE A 215 2.66 5.47 19.32
N SER A 216 3.86 5.53 19.88
CA SER A 216 4.98 4.66 19.50
C SER A 216 4.91 3.36 20.29
N ILE A 217 5.22 2.25 19.64
CA ILE A 217 5.18 0.92 20.25
C ILE A 217 6.44 0.13 19.90
N GLU A 218 6.73 -0.90 20.70
CA GLU A 218 7.80 -1.87 20.42
C GLU A 218 9.14 -1.20 20.12
N GLU A 219 9.46 -0.10 20.81
CA GLU A 219 10.76 0.55 20.64
C GLU A 219 11.86 -0.40 21.13
N ALA A 220 12.72 -0.80 20.21
CA ALA A 220 13.82 -1.69 20.47
C ALA A 220 15.12 -1.07 19.97
N LYS A 221 16.13 -1.10 20.84
CA LYS A 221 17.51 -0.80 20.45
C LYS A 221 18.07 -2.01 19.71
N VAL A 222 18.32 -1.86 18.42
CA VAL A 222 18.94 -2.89 17.59
C VAL A 222 20.43 -2.59 17.43
N MET A 223 21.24 -3.64 17.44
CA MET A 223 22.68 -3.54 17.26
C MET A 223 23.13 -4.51 16.17
N PHE A 224 23.96 -4.03 15.26
CA PHE A 224 24.55 -4.85 14.22
C PHE A 224 26.06 -4.66 14.21
N ARG A 225 26.81 -5.75 14.39
CA ARG A 225 28.26 -5.75 14.21
C ARG A 225 28.56 -6.11 12.78
N ASN A 226 29.06 -5.14 12.02
CA ASN A 226 29.48 -5.39 10.65
C ASN A 226 30.70 -6.33 10.66
N GLU A 227 30.65 -7.38 9.83
CA GLU A 227 31.68 -8.42 9.81
C GLU A 227 32.97 -7.96 9.11
N GLU A 228 32.89 -6.97 8.22
CA GLU A 228 34.02 -6.43 7.48
C GLU A 228 34.89 -5.50 8.32
N ASP A 229 34.29 -4.60 9.10
CA ASP A 229 35.00 -3.61 9.92
C ASP A 229 34.99 -3.92 11.42
N GLY A 230 34.19 -4.90 11.84
CA GLY A 230 34.06 -5.31 13.23
C GLY A 230 33.37 -4.30 14.15
N VAL A 231 32.84 -3.19 13.61
CA VAL A 231 32.20 -2.09 14.35
C VAL A 231 30.73 -2.43 14.62
N THR A 232 30.33 -2.28 15.88
CA THR A 232 28.92 -2.36 16.27
C THR A 232 28.24 -1.02 16.03
N ARG A 233 27.19 -1.03 15.21
CA ARG A 233 26.30 0.11 14.96
C ARG A 233 24.99 -0.11 15.69
N GLU A 234 24.39 0.96 16.17
CA GLU A 234 23.15 0.93 16.93
C GLU A 234 22.08 1.76 16.21
N ALA A 235 20.83 1.30 16.26
CA ALA A 235 19.66 2.04 15.81
C ALA A 235 18.47 1.73 16.71
N PHE A 236 17.39 2.48 16.55
CA PHE A 236 16.11 2.19 17.18
C PHE A 236 15.10 1.81 16.11
N THR A 237 14.33 0.76 16.38
CA THR A 237 13.18 0.37 15.57
C THR A 237 11.93 0.51 16.42
N SER A 238 10.86 1.07 15.87
CA SER A 238 9.59 1.24 16.57
C SER A 238 8.44 1.20 15.55
N GLY A 239 7.26 0.80 16.00
CA GLY A 239 6.02 0.94 15.25
C GLY A 239 5.25 2.19 15.68
N ARG A 240 4.38 2.70 14.81
CA ARG A 240 3.35 3.66 15.20
C ARG A 240 1.97 3.05 15.05
N VAL A 241 1.15 3.26 16.06
CA VAL A 241 -0.26 2.89 16.04
C VAL A 241 -1.09 4.14 16.26
N GLU A 242 -2.22 4.23 15.56
CA GLU A 242 -3.24 5.24 15.77
C GLU A 242 -4.50 4.59 16.33
N GLY A 243 -5.13 5.23 17.30
CA GLY A 243 -6.38 4.77 17.91
C GLY A 243 -7.02 5.87 18.75
N VAL A 244 -8.13 5.54 19.40
CA VAL A 244 -8.80 6.48 20.33
C VAL A 244 -8.20 6.33 21.71
N ALA A 245 -7.77 7.43 22.32
CA ALA A 245 -7.18 7.39 23.66
C ALA A 245 -8.23 6.97 24.70
N MET A 246 -7.82 6.16 25.69
CA MET A 246 -8.73 5.72 26.76
C MET A 246 -9.31 6.90 27.56
N ASP A 247 -8.52 7.96 27.74
CA ASP A 247 -8.94 9.20 28.41
C ASP A 247 -10.02 9.98 27.64
N ASP A 248 -10.12 9.78 26.32
CA ASP A 248 -11.20 10.34 25.50
C ASP A 248 -12.47 9.45 25.51
N LEU A 249 -12.36 8.20 25.96
CA LEU A 249 -13.46 7.23 25.99
C LEU A 249 -14.20 7.17 27.32
N LEU A 250 -13.49 7.33 28.43
CA LEU A 250 -14.01 7.27 29.80
C LEU A 250 -13.36 8.34 30.67
N ASP A 251 -14.09 8.84 31.66
CA ASP A 251 -13.54 9.72 32.70
C ASP A 251 -12.71 8.87 33.69
N LEU A 252 -11.45 8.63 33.33
CA LEU A 252 -10.56 7.69 34.02
C LEU A 252 -10.30 8.07 35.48
N ASP A 253 -10.39 9.34 35.83
CA ASP A 253 -10.15 9.83 37.20
C ASP A 253 -11.25 9.40 38.19
N ARG A 254 -12.36 8.84 37.70
CA ARG A 254 -13.45 8.31 38.52
C ARG A 254 -13.28 6.85 38.91
N TYR A 255 -12.28 6.16 38.37
CA TYR A 255 -12.11 4.73 38.51
C TYR A 255 -10.73 4.40 39.05
N GLN A 256 -10.60 3.23 39.69
CA GLN A 256 -9.28 2.69 40.05
C GLN A 256 -8.81 1.69 39.01
N ASP A 257 -9.76 0.92 38.47
CA ASP A 257 -9.52 -0.11 37.47
C ASP A 257 -10.48 0.05 36.29
N ILE A 258 -10.06 -0.40 35.11
CA ILE A 258 -10.89 -0.51 33.92
C ILE A 258 -11.06 -2.00 33.59
N ALA A 259 -12.29 -2.42 33.37
CA ALA A 259 -12.65 -3.76 32.97
C ALA A 259 -12.92 -3.83 31.46
N PHE A 260 -12.28 -4.80 30.80
CA PHE A 260 -12.43 -5.12 29.39
C PHE A 260 -13.12 -6.49 29.29
N THR A 261 -14.30 -6.54 28.67
CA THR A 261 -14.94 -7.82 28.34
C THR A 261 -14.57 -8.20 26.91
N LEU A 262 -14.07 -9.42 26.74
CA LEU A 262 -13.63 -9.95 25.46
C LEU A 262 -14.76 -10.70 24.77
N GLN A 263 -14.60 -10.99 23.47
CA GLN A 263 -15.59 -11.67 22.66
C GLN A 263 -15.94 -13.08 23.18
N ASN A 264 -14.99 -13.75 23.85
CA ASN A 264 -15.20 -15.06 24.49
C ASN A 264 -15.94 -14.98 25.84
N GLY A 265 -16.26 -13.77 26.32
CA GLY A 265 -16.90 -13.51 27.62
C GLY A 265 -15.93 -13.38 28.81
N GLU A 266 -14.64 -13.56 28.60
CA GLU A 266 -13.59 -13.31 29.60
C GLU A 266 -13.54 -11.82 29.97
N LYS A 267 -13.18 -11.54 31.21
CA LYS A 267 -12.95 -10.18 31.71
C LYS A 267 -11.48 -10.00 32.08
N VAL A 268 -10.85 -9.00 31.49
CA VAL A 268 -9.51 -8.52 31.85
C VAL A 268 -9.69 -7.21 32.61
N VAL A 269 -9.06 -7.08 33.78
CA VAL A 269 -9.14 -5.86 34.61
C VAL A 269 -7.74 -5.30 34.74
N LEU A 270 -7.57 -4.02 34.39
CA LEU A 270 -6.28 -3.32 34.43
C LEU A 270 -6.40 -2.04 35.26
N PRO A 271 -5.38 -1.67 36.05
CA PRO A 271 -5.35 -0.39 36.75
C PRO A 271 -5.43 0.79 35.79
N VAL A 272 -6.09 1.87 36.20
CA VAL A 272 -6.19 3.11 35.40
C VAL A 272 -4.81 3.62 34.98
N ASP A 273 -3.82 3.59 35.87
CA ASP A 273 -2.45 4.02 35.57
C ASP A 273 -1.81 3.23 34.42
N THR A 274 -2.22 1.98 34.20
CA THR A 274 -1.73 1.15 33.08
C THR A 274 -2.38 1.55 31.76
N VAL A 275 -3.65 1.94 31.78
CA VAL A 275 -4.42 2.18 30.54
C VAL A 275 -4.55 3.66 30.18
N ARG A 276 -4.08 4.57 31.03
CA ARG A 276 -4.23 6.02 30.85
C ARG A 276 -3.67 6.53 29.52
N GLU A 277 -2.53 5.99 29.10
CA GLU A 277 -1.88 6.35 27.83
C GLU A 277 -2.17 5.34 26.70
N ALA A 278 -3.02 4.34 26.96
CA ALA A 278 -3.37 3.33 25.98
C ALA A 278 -4.35 3.88 24.94
N VAL A 279 -4.31 3.27 23.76
CA VAL A 279 -5.26 3.57 22.68
C VAL A 279 -6.06 2.33 22.30
N LEU A 280 -7.35 2.52 22.05
CA LEU A 280 -8.23 1.52 21.49
C LEU A 280 -8.23 1.66 19.97
N THR A 281 -7.90 0.59 19.25
CA THR A 281 -7.84 0.59 17.79
C THR A 281 -8.31 -0.75 17.23
N LYS A 282 -8.25 -0.90 15.92
CA LYS A 282 -8.44 -2.19 15.25
C LYS A 282 -7.09 -2.69 14.72
N GLN A 283 -6.74 -3.93 15.04
CA GLN A 283 -5.61 -4.63 14.40
C GLN A 283 -6.09 -5.99 13.90
N ASN A 284 -5.79 -6.29 12.64
CA ASN A 284 -6.35 -7.45 11.95
C ASN A 284 -7.88 -7.51 12.16
N ALA A 285 -8.40 -8.59 12.73
CA ALA A 285 -9.83 -8.77 12.97
C ALA A 285 -10.33 -8.19 14.30
N SER A 286 -9.42 -7.81 15.20
CA SER A 286 -9.73 -7.57 16.61
C SER A 286 -9.78 -6.09 16.93
N VAL A 287 -10.68 -5.71 17.86
CA VAL A 287 -10.55 -4.46 18.61
C VAL A 287 -9.52 -4.70 19.71
N VAL A 288 -8.50 -3.85 19.77
CA VAL A 288 -7.32 -4.06 20.60
C VAL A 288 -7.05 -2.83 21.45
N LEU A 289 -6.78 -3.04 22.73
CA LEU A 289 -6.17 -2.05 23.60
C LEU A 289 -4.64 -2.16 23.46
N VAL A 290 -4.04 -1.15 22.86
CA VAL A 290 -2.59 -1.04 22.72
C VAL A 290 -2.06 -0.22 23.88
N ILE A 291 -1.30 -0.88 24.75
CA ILE A 291 -0.69 -0.27 25.93
C ILE A 291 0.73 0.17 25.57
N PRO A 292 1.08 1.46 25.73
CA PRO A 292 2.42 1.94 25.45
C PRO A 292 3.45 1.25 26.36
N ASP A 293 4.70 1.17 25.89
CA ASP A 293 5.84 0.56 26.59
C ASP A 293 5.71 -0.94 26.94
N GLN A 294 4.61 -1.58 26.55
CA GLN A 294 4.39 -3.02 26.70
C GLN A 294 4.51 -3.77 25.38
N GLY A 295 4.92 -5.03 25.46
CA GLY A 295 4.99 -5.91 24.29
C GLY A 295 3.59 -6.30 23.81
N ARG A 296 3.47 -6.71 22.54
CA ARG A 296 2.21 -7.22 21.96
C ARG A 296 1.53 -8.32 22.78
N SER A 297 2.31 -9.11 23.53
CA SER A 297 1.78 -10.17 24.40
C SER A 297 0.94 -9.66 25.56
N ASP A 298 1.12 -8.40 25.96
CA ASP A 298 0.45 -7.79 27.10
C ASP A 298 -0.74 -6.92 26.69
N TRP A 299 -0.95 -6.74 25.37
CA TRP A 299 -2.12 -6.04 24.85
C TRP A 299 -3.39 -6.87 25.00
N VAL A 300 -4.54 -6.19 25.06
CA VAL A 300 -5.84 -6.83 25.23
C VAL A 300 -6.56 -6.88 23.89
N PHE A 301 -6.84 -8.09 23.40
CA PHE A 301 -7.46 -8.33 22.09
C PHE A 301 -8.95 -8.71 22.23
N ASP A 302 -9.68 -8.64 21.11
CA ASP A 302 -11.07 -9.07 20.97
C ASP A 302 -12.05 -8.36 21.92
N ILE A 303 -11.79 -7.08 22.20
CA ILE A 303 -12.59 -6.28 23.14
C ILE A 303 -13.98 -6.01 22.53
N VAL A 304 -15.03 -6.31 23.30
CA VAL A 304 -16.43 -5.99 22.96
C VAL A 304 -17.07 -5.03 23.97
N ARG A 305 -16.47 -4.85 25.14
CA ARG A 305 -16.93 -3.89 26.14
C ARG A 305 -15.79 -3.33 26.97
N VAL A 306 -15.86 -2.04 27.28
CA VAL A 306 -14.96 -1.31 28.17
C VAL A 306 -15.79 -0.58 29.21
N GLU A 307 -15.52 -0.80 30.50
CA GLU A 307 -16.26 -0.18 31.61
C GLU A 307 -15.33 0.16 32.77
N GLY A 308 -15.59 1.29 33.43
CA GLY A 308 -14.88 1.62 34.67
C GLY A 308 -15.41 0.80 35.85
N ASN A 309 -14.50 0.36 36.73
CA ASN A 309 -14.77 -0.47 37.91
C ASN A 309 -14.40 0.26 39.21
#